data_AF-A0A257AUQ0-F1
#
_entry.id   AF-A0A257AUQ0-F1
#
_cell.length_a   1.000
_cell.length_b   1.000
_cell.length_c   1.000
_cell.angle_alpha   90.00
_cell.angle_beta   90.00
_cell.angle_gamma   90.00
#
_symmetry.space_group_name_H-M   'P 1'
#
loop_
_entity.id
_entity.type
_entity.pdbx_description
1 polymer ?
#
loop_
_entity_poly.entity_id
_entity_poly.type
_entity_poly.pdbx_seq_one_letter_code
_entity_poly.pdbx_strand_id
1 'polypeptide(L)'
;MAVDAAARGYATVLFEQHDFGKGTSSRSTKLAHGGVRYLERGDVGLVMEALRERGLMRRNAPHLVRDRAFIVPAYDWWESPFYGVGLKIYDLLAGKYGFGPSRLLTREETIGRLPNLAREGLRGGVIY
;
A
#
# COMPACT_ATOMS: atom_id res chain seq x y z
N MET A 1 -1.53 -4.25 21.33
CA MET A 1 -2.25 -4.50 22.60
C MET A 1 -1.34 -4.30 23.80
N ALA A 2 -0.29 -5.12 24.01
CA ALA A 2 0.58 -4.97 25.20
C ALA A 2 1.19 -3.57 25.39
N VAL A 3 1.71 -2.96 24.32
CA VAL A 3 2.27 -1.59 24.38
C VAL A 3 1.21 -0.55 24.78
N ASP A 4 -0.01 -0.66 24.24
CA ASP A 4 -1.10 0.28 24.57
C ASP A 4 -1.56 0.10 26.03
N ALA A 5 -1.68 -1.14 26.51
CA ALA A 5 -2.04 -1.42 27.90
C ALA A 5 -0.99 -0.90 28.89
N ALA A 6 0.30 -1.14 28.61
CA ALA A 6 1.40 -0.62 29.42
C ALA A 6 1.46 0.92 29.41
N ALA A 7 1.27 1.56 28.26
CA ALA A 7 1.25 3.02 28.14
C ALA A 7 0.09 3.68 28.90
N ARG A 8 -1.01 2.95 29.14
CA ARG A 8 -2.16 3.40 29.95
C ARG A 8 -1.98 3.14 31.45
N GLY A 9 -0.86 2.55 31.88
CA GLY A 9 -0.54 2.32 33.30
C GLY A 9 -1.09 1.02 33.88
N TYR A 10 -1.57 0.08 33.06
CA TYR A 10 -2.02 -1.22 33.56
C TYR A 10 -0.85 -2.14 33.87
N ALA A 11 -0.97 -2.93 34.95
CA ALA A 11 -0.07 -4.06 35.21
C ALA A 11 -0.23 -5.09 34.08
N THR A 12 0.78 -5.19 33.21
CA THR A 12 0.69 -5.93 31.95
C THR A 12 1.76 -7.00 31.88
N VAL A 13 1.36 -8.24 31.58
CA VAL A 13 2.25 -9.36 31.24
C VAL A 13 1.80 -9.95 29.91
N LEU A 14 2.75 -10.33 29.06
CA LEU A 14 2.48 -10.98 27.78
C LEU A 14 3.23 -12.32 27.74
N PHE A 15 2.51 -13.37 27.39
CA PHE A 15 3.05 -14.72 27.22
C PHE A 15 3.10 -15.07 25.73
N GLU A 16 4.23 -15.59 25.27
CA GLU A 16 4.44 -16.13 23.92
C GLU A 16 4.97 -17.54 24.06
N GLN A 17 4.32 -18.52 23.42
CA GLN A 17 4.70 -19.92 23.52
C GLN A 17 6.04 -20.19 22.81
N HIS A 18 6.35 -19.42 21.78
CA HIS A 18 7.55 -19.59 20.99
C HIS A 18 8.52 -18.41 21.12
N ASP A 19 8.63 -17.59 20.08
CA ASP A 19 9.49 -16.42 20.03
C ASP A 19 8.70 -15.28 19.39
N PHE A 20 9.06 -14.04 19.71
CA PHE A 20 8.30 -12.87 19.28
C PHE A 20 8.22 -12.77 17.76
N GLY A 21 6.98 -12.76 17.25
CA GLY A 21 6.72 -12.65 15.82
C GLY A 21 6.87 -13.94 15.01
N LYS A 22 7.24 -15.07 15.63
CA LYS A 22 7.45 -16.38 14.95
C LYS A 22 6.19 -16.90 14.21
N GLY A 23 5.01 -16.49 14.65
CA GLY A 23 3.74 -16.82 13.99
C GLY A 23 3.56 -16.13 12.63
N THR A 24 2.31 -15.86 12.25
CA THR A 24 1.94 -15.24 10.97
C THR A 24 2.61 -13.89 10.74
N SER A 25 2.94 -13.15 11.81
CA SER A 25 3.63 -11.85 11.75
C SER A 25 4.94 -11.90 10.97
N SER A 26 5.71 -12.99 11.07
CA SER A 26 6.96 -13.18 10.30
C SER A 26 6.75 -13.66 8.85
N ARG A 27 5.56 -14.19 8.53
CA ARG A 27 5.23 -14.85 7.26
C ARG A 27 4.34 -14.02 6.33
N SER A 28 4.26 -12.71 6.56
CA SER A 28 3.57 -11.80 5.66
C SER A 28 4.40 -11.48 4.41
N THR A 29 3.78 -10.79 3.45
CA THR A 29 4.44 -10.15 2.30
C THR A 29 5.41 -9.03 2.72
N LYS A 30 5.41 -8.64 4.01
CA LYS A 30 6.22 -7.56 4.60
C LYS A 30 5.92 -6.20 3.96
N LEU A 31 4.69 -6.03 3.49
CA LEU A 31 4.21 -4.84 2.83
C LEU A 31 2.88 -4.44 3.45
N ALA A 32 2.79 -3.20 3.95
CA ALA A 32 1.53 -2.60 4.37
C ALA A 32 0.80 -2.07 3.12
N HIS A 33 0.10 -2.96 2.42
CA HIS A 33 -0.69 -2.64 1.23
C HIS A 33 -2.19 -2.92 1.48
N GLY A 34 -3.09 -2.18 0.85
CA GLY A 34 -4.53 -2.42 1.02
C GLY A 34 -5.45 -1.41 0.35
N GLY A 35 -5.06 -0.13 0.30
CA GLY A 35 -5.93 0.95 -0.18
C GLY A 35 -6.48 0.74 -1.60
N VAL A 36 -5.65 0.31 -2.55
CA VAL A 36 -6.06 0.20 -3.97
C VAL A 36 -7.14 -0.87 -4.20
N ARG A 37 -7.07 -2.02 -3.50
CA ARG A 37 -8.06 -3.09 -3.64
C ARG A 37 -9.43 -2.72 -3.07
N TYR A 38 -9.46 -1.94 -1.99
CA TYR A 38 -10.71 -1.43 -1.43
C TYR A 38 -11.35 -0.38 -2.34
N LEU A 39 -10.52 0.42 -3.01
CA LEU A 39 -10.98 1.40 -3.98
C LEU A 39 -11.66 0.75 -5.19
N GLU A 40 -11.15 -0.39 -5.67
CA GLU A 40 -11.82 -1.17 -6.72
C GLU A 40 -13.24 -1.60 -6.36
N ARG A 41 -13.51 -1.76 -5.06
CA ARG A 41 -14.83 -2.10 -4.51
C ARG A 41 -15.66 -0.88 -4.10
N GLY A 42 -15.12 0.33 -4.25
CA GLY A 42 -15.76 1.58 -3.85
C GLY A 42 -15.82 1.81 -2.32
N ASP A 43 -15.07 1.04 -1.52
CA ASP A 43 -15.09 1.18 -0.06
C ASP A 43 -14.12 2.26 0.41
N VAL A 44 -14.57 3.52 0.32
CA VAL A 44 -13.78 4.70 0.70
C VAL A 44 -13.39 4.69 2.19
N GLY A 45 -14.22 4.10 3.05
CA GLY A 45 -13.95 4.01 4.49
C GLY A 45 -12.69 3.19 4.76
N LEU A 46 -12.62 1.98 4.18
CA LEU A 46 -11.45 1.11 4.30
C LEU A 46 -10.20 1.68 3.62
N VAL A 47 -10.35 2.39 2.49
CA VAL A 47 -9.23 3.10 1.86
C VAL A 47 -8.61 4.10 2.84
N MET A 48 -9.47 4.91 3.47
CA MET A 48 -9.04 5.96 4.40
C MET A 48 -8.42 5.40 5.68
N GLU A 49 -8.98 4.33 6.22
CA GLU A 49 -8.41 3.62 7.38
C GLU A 49 -7.03 3.05 7.04
N ALA A 50 -6.90 2.36 5.91
CA ALA A 50 -5.61 1.80 5.48
C ALA A 50 -4.54 2.89 5.27
N LEU A 51 -4.91 4.03 4.67
CA LEU A 51 -4.00 5.17 4.50
C LEU A 51 -3.61 5.79 5.85
N ARG A 52 -4.56 5.93 6.77
CA ARG A 52 -4.31 6.42 8.14
C ARG A 52 -3.32 5.53 8.88
N GLU A 53 -3.55 4.21 8.88
CA GLU A 53 -2.70 3.26 9.57
C GLU A 53 -1.29 3.23 9.00
N ARG A 54 -1.12 3.30 7.67
CA ARG A 54 0.20 3.44 7.05
C ARG A 54 0.92 4.71 7.52
N GLY A 55 0.20 5.83 7.60
CA GLY A 55 0.77 7.10 8.09
C GLY A 55 1.23 7.01 9.55
N LEU A 56 0.42 6.36 10.40
CA LEU A 56 0.78 6.10 11.80
C LEU A 56 1.98 5.16 11.91
N MET A 57 2.03 4.09 11.12
CA MET A 57 3.17 3.18 11.08
C MET A 57 4.47 3.90 10.68
N ARG A 58 4.42 4.74 9.64
CA ARG A 58 5.58 5.55 9.21
C ARG A 58 6.02 6.53 10.31
N ARG A 59 5.09 7.15 11.02
CA ARG A 59 5.41 8.06 12.13
C ARG A 59 5.99 7.33 13.35
N ASN A 60 5.43 6.18 13.71
CA ASN A 60 5.79 5.45 14.93
C ASN A 60 7.07 4.61 14.76
N ALA A 61 7.34 4.10 13.55
CA ALA A 61 8.51 3.26 13.27
C ALA A 61 9.21 3.64 11.95
N PRO A 62 9.71 4.88 11.81
CA PRO A 62 10.31 5.37 10.56
C PRO A 62 11.58 4.60 10.14
N HIS A 63 12.22 3.90 11.09
CA HIS A 63 13.39 3.06 10.83
C HIS A 63 13.03 1.70 10.20
N LEU A 64 11.78 1.24 10.36
CA LEU A 64 11.27 -0.03 9.81
C LEU A 64 10.37 0.17 8.59
N VAL A 65 9.61 1.27 8.56
CA VAL A 65 8.57 1.51 7.56
C VAL A 65 9.07 2.53 6.55
N ARG A 66 9.15 2.10 5.28
CA ARG A 66 9.60 2.94 4.16
C ARG A 66 8.59 2.88 3.02
N ASP A 67 8.40 4.01 2.36
CA ASP A 67 7.54 4.08 1.19
C ASP A 67 8.21 3.36 0.02
N ARG A 68 7.43 2.51 -0.65
CA ARG A 68 7.81 1.74 -1.83
C ARG A 68 6.74 1.95 -2.88
N ALA A 69 7.16 2.35 -4.07
CA ALA A 69 6.26 2.53 -5.19
C ALA A 69 5.95 1.19 -5.86
N PHE A 70 4.70 1.01 -6.28
CA PHE A 70 4.22 -0.16 -7.00
C PHE A 70 3.90 0.22 -8.44
N ILE A 71 4.25 -0.67 -9.37
CA ILE A 71 3.91 -0.50 -10.78
C ILE A 71 2.87 -1.56 -11.15
N VAL A 72 1.72 -1.12 -11.65
CA VAL A 72 0.66 -1.98 -12.18
C VAL A 72 0.61 -1.77 -13.69
N PRO A 73 1.00 -2.78 -14.49
CA PRO A 73 0.91 -2.70 -15.94
C PRO A 73 -0.56 -2.78 -16.39
N ALA A 74 -0.91 -2.02 -17.43
CA ALA A 74 -2.25 -2.00 -18.01
C ALA A 74 -2.23 -2.65 -19.40
N TYR A 75 -3.11 -3.63 -19.59
CA TYR A 75 -3.23 -4.40 -20.84
C TYR A 75 -4.55 -4.12 -21.54
N ASP A 76 -5.61 -3.86 -20.79
CA ASP A 76 -6.93 -3.59 -21.34
C ASP A 76 -7.14 -2.09 -21.59
N TRP A 77 -7.85 -1.79 -22.67
CA TRP A 77 -8.20 -0.43 -23.08
C TRP A 77 -9.14 0.27 -22.09
N TRP A 78 -10.00 -0.48 -21.40
CA TRP A 78 -10.98 0.02 -20.42
C TRP A 78 -10.39 0.22 -19.02
N GLU A 79 -9.20 -0.31 -18.76
CA GLU A 79 -8.47 -0.10 -17.51
C GLU A 79 -7.94 1.33 -17.41
N SER A 80 -7.59 1.96 -18.53
CA SER A 80 -6.97 3.30 -18.52
C SER A 80 -7.88 4.41 -17.95
N PRO A 81 -9.18 4.49 -18.27
CA PRO A 81 -10.10 5.45 -17.63
C PRO A 81 -10.39 5.13 -16.16
N PHE A 82 -10.55 3.84 -15.83
CA PHE A 82 -10.83 3.37 -14.47
C PHE A 82 -9.65 3.67 -13.53
N TYR A 83 -8.43 3.33 -13.96
CA TYR A 83 -7.21 3.70 -13.25
C TYR A 83 -7.08 5.21 -13.18
N GLY A 84 -7.32 5.97 -14.25
CA GLY A 84 -7.23 7.43 -14.20
C GLY A 84 -8.13 8.10 -13.15
N VAL A 85 -9.41 7.69 -13.06
CA VAL A 85 -10.35 8.25 -12.06
C VAL A 85 -10.06 7.70 -10.66
N GLY A 86 -9.86 6.39 -10.53
CA GLY A 86 -9.54 5.75 -9.26
C GLY A 86 -8.28 6.34 -8.65
N LEU A 87 -7.22 6.50 -9.44
CA LEU A 87 -5.97 7.09 -8.97
C LEU A 87 -6.11 8.53 -8.51
N LYS A 88 -6.89 9.36 -9.21
CA LYS A 88 -7.17 10.72 -8.73
C LYS A 88 -7.89 10.73 -7.39
N ILE A 89 -8.86 9.83 -7.20
CA ILE A 89 -9.55 9.68 -5.91
C ILE A 89 -8.54 9.20 -4.85
N TYR A 90 -7.72 8.20 -5.18
CA TYR A 90 -6.69 7.69 -4.27
C TYR A 90 -5.70 8.78 -3.87
N ASP A 91 -5.18 9.56 -4.82
CA ASP A 91 -4.21 10.64 -4.59
C ASP A 91 -4.82 11.75 -3.72
N LEU A 92 -6.09 12.09 -3.93
CA LEU A 92 -6.80 13.04 -3.08
C LEU A 92 -6.89 12.54 -1.63
N LEU A 93 -7.20 11.26 -1.44
CA LEU A 93 -7.31 10.64 -0.12
C LEU A 93 -5.94 10.43 0.55
N ALA A 94 -4.92 10.08 -0.25
CA ALA A 94 -3.56 9.78 0.20
C ALA A 94 -2.70 11.03 0.42
N GLY A 95 -3.01 12.14 -0.25
CA GLY A 95 -2.23 13.38 -0.22
C GLY A 95 -2.00 13.92 1.19
N LYS A 96 -3.00 13.79 2.08
CA LYS A 96 -2.88 14.20 3.49
C LYS A 96 -1.91 13.34 4.33
N TYR A 97 -1.47 12.20 3.81
CA TYR A 97 -0.54 11.27 4.48
C TYR A 97 0.87 11.26 3.85
N GLY A 98 1.10 12.03 2.77
CA GLY A 98 2.43 12.23 2.21
C GLY A 98 3.01 11.02 1.47
N PHE A 99 2.16 10.17 0.86
CA PHE A 99 2.59 9.00 0.08
C PHE A 99 3.02 9.32 -1.36
N GLY A 100 2.93 10.59 -1.79
CA GLY A 100 3.25 11.02 -3.15
C GLY A 100 2.11 10.74 -4.15
N PRO A 101 2.04 11.48 -5.26
CA PRO A 101 1.00 11.29 -6.25
C PRO A 101 1.29 10.06 -7.11
N SER A 102 0.23 9.38 -7.52
CA SER A 102 0.32 8.39 -8.58
C SER A 102 0.65 9.05 -9.92
N ARG A 103 1.24 8.26 -10.83
CA ARG A 103 1.61 8.71 -12.17
C ARG A 103 1.32 7.63 -13.20
N LEU A 104 0.72 8.03 -14.32
CA LEU A 104 0.62 7.19 -15.49
C LEU A 104 1.99 7.04 -16.15
N LEU A 105 2.33 5.80 -16.52
CA LEU A 105 3.54 5.45 -17.24
C LEU A 105 3.19 5.12 -18.68
N THR A 106 4.00 5.61 -19.61
CA THR A 106 3.92 5.15 -21.00
C THR A 106 4.33 3.68 -21.09
N ARG A 107 4.04 3.05 -22.22
CA ARG A 107 4.49 1.69 -22.51
C ARG A 107 6.01 1.56 -22.39
N GLU A 108 6.75 2.51 -22.94
CA GLU A 108 8.22 2.53 -22.93
C GLU A 108 8.75 2.70 -21.50
N GLU A 109 8.18 3.61 -20.71
CA GLU A 109 8.54 3.79 -19.30
C GLU A 109 8.27 2.53 -18.46
N THR A 110 7.14 1.87 -18.73
CA THR A 110 6.73 0.65 -18.03
C THR A 110 7.69 -0.50 -18.35
N ILE A 111 8.04 -0.70 -19.63
CA ILE A 111 9.02 -1.71 -20.05
C ILE A 111 10.40 -1.41 -19.48
N GLY A 112 10.82 -0.13 -19.46
CA GLY A 112 12.10 0.28 -18.91
C GLY A 112 12.24 -0.04 -17.41
N ARG A 113 11.14 0.01 -16.66
CA ARG A 113 11.11 -0.33 -15.22
C ARG A 113 10.87 -1.81 -14.94
N LEU A 114 10.15 -2.49 -15.83
CA LEU A 114 9.80 -3.91 -15.73
C LEU A 114 10.23 -4.65 -17.01
N PRO A 115 11.54 -4.96 -17.18
CA PRO A 115 12.06 -5.47 -18.45
C PRO A 115 11.56 -6.87 -18.82
N ASN A 116 11.17 -7.67 -17.82
CA ASN A 116 10.67 -9.04 -17.98
C ASN A 116 9.14 -9.13 -18.17
N LEU A 117 8.49 -7.99 -18.37
CA LEU A 117 7.04 -7.90 -18.52
C LEU A 117 6.58 -8.40 -19.91
N ALA A 118 5.43 -9.08 -19.97
CA ALA A 118 4.81 -9.47 -21.23
C ALA A 118 4.48 -8.22 -22.05
N ARG A 119 5.00 -8.15 -23.29
CA ARG A 119 4.93 -6.94 -24.13
C ARG A 119 3.73 -6.90 -25.05
N GLU A 120 3.15 -8.06 -25.34
CA GLU A 120 1.96 -8.20 -26.15
C GLU A 120 0.76 -7.61 -25.38
N GLY A 121 -0.04 -6.79 -26.05
CA GLY A 121 -1.18 -6.11 -25.43
C GLY A 121 -0.84 -5.00 -24.42
N LEU A 122 0.42 -4.85 -23.99
CA LEU A 122 0.81 -3.83 -23.02
C LEU A 122 0.60 -2.42 -23.58
N ARG A 123 -0.20 -1.61 -22.87
CA ARG A 123 -0.51 -0.23 -23.25
C ARG A 123 0.25 0.81 -22.44
N GLY A 124 0.68 0.45 -21.24
CA GLY A 124 1.35 1.35 -20.30
C GLY A 124 1.27 0.80 -18.88
N GLY A 125 1.26 1.69 -17.90
CA GLY A 125 1.08 1.29 -16.52
C GLY A 125 0.80 2.47 -15.60
N VAL A 126 0.68 2.16 -14.33
CA VAL A 126 0.50 3.12 -13.25
C VAL A 126 1.59 2.90 -12.24
N ILE A 127 2.24 3.97 -11.78
CA ILE A 127 3.04 3.94 -10.56
C ILE A 127 2.33 4.70 -9.45
N TYR A 128 2.29 4.14 -8.23
CA TYR A 128 1.76 4.78 -7.03
C TYR A 128 2.51 4.32 -5.77
#